data_AF-A0A7C3TTC1-F1
#
_entry.id   AF-A0A7C3TTC1-F1
#
_cell.length_a   1.000
_cell.length_b   1.000
_cell.length_c   1.000
_cell.angle_alpha   90.00
_cell.angle_beta   90.00
_cell.angle_gamma   90.00
#
_symmetry.space_group_name_H-M   'P 1'
#
loop_
_entity.id
_entity.type
_entity.pdbx_description
1 polymer ?
#
loop_
_entity_poly.entity_id
_entity_poly.type
_entity_poly.pdbx_seq_one_letter_code
_entity_poly.pdbx_strand_id
1 'polypeptide(L)'
;MPDVPAAVRTAPPTVTLRGAAFAVAPDRALTWSGLVAGAARVTVAAPGDGKPHPAEVVAIDTRAGLALLKIERGGMAPMAIAPAARPGEICAATFARPTVFQPIPELLAGNLVNSAGKWTARLETHPRVPGGPVVDFDGNVLGILIAARTDPADRLPVIPAEVIRQFCAAHQVQPTARTAGDVQDCVLEVEATRTTAAD
;
A
#
# COMPACT_ATOMS: atom_id res chain seq x y z
N MET A 1 -9.68 -31.91 -47.67
CA MET A 1 -8.80 -31.46 -46.58
C MET A 1 -9.68 -30.96 -45.45
N PRO A 2 -9.62 -31.53 -44.24
CA PRO A 2 -10.25 -30.90 -43.08
C PRO A 2 -9.37 -29.75 -42.59
N ASP A 3 -10.04 -28.67 -42.22
CA ASP A 3 -9.48 -27.44 -41.67
C ASP A 3 -8.93 -27.71 -40.26
N VAL A 4 -7.68 -27.36 -39.99
CA VAL A 4 -7.07 -27.51 -38.67
C VAL A 4 -7.50 -26.31 -37.83
N PRO A 5 -8.19 -26.47 -36.69
CA PRO A 5 -8.59 -25.34 -35.87
C PRO A 5 -7.34 -24.61 -35.34
N ALA A 6 -7.33 -23.28 -35.51
CA ALA A 6 -6.29 -22.40 -35.00
C ALA A 6 -6.07 -22.68 -33.51
N ALA A 7 -4.81 -22.93 -33.13
CA ALA A 7 -4.43 -23.16 -31.74
C ALA A 7 -4.95 -22.01 -30.88
N VAL A 8 -5.82 -22.33 -29.91
CA VAL A 8 -6.23 -21.40 -28.86
C VAL A 8 -4.97 -21.03 -28.11
N ARG A 9 -4.43 -19.84 -28.36
CA ARG A 9 -3.32 -19.28 -27.58
C ARG A 9 -3.85 -19.04 -26.19
N THR A 10 -3.54 -19.93 -25.25
CA THR A 10 -3.81 -19.71 -23.83
C THR A 10 -2.96 -18.52 -23.39
N ALA A 11 -3.60 -17.49 -22.83
CA ALA A 11 -2.87 -16.39 -22.22
C ALA A 11 -2.01 -16.96 -21.07
N PRO A 12 -0.78 -16.48 -20.89
CA PRO A 12 0.08 -16.97 -19.80
C PRO A 12 -0.62 -16.74 -18.44
N PRO A 13 -0.44 -17.66 -17.48
CA PRO A 13 -1.09 -17.54 -16.19
C PRO A 13 -0.72 -16.22 -15.51
N THR A 14 -1.67 -15.64 -14.77
CA THR A 14 -1.48 -14.38 -14.05
C THR A 14 -1.79 -14.54 -12.58
N VAL A 15 -1.00 -13.89 -11.74
CA VAL A 15 -1.23 -13.79 -10.29
C VAL A 15 -1.54 -12.34 -9.94
N THR A 16 -2.63 -12.11 -9.24
CA THR A 16 -2.98 -10.78 -8.71
C THR A 16 -2.70 -10.72 -7.22
N LEU A 17 -1.89 -9.75 -6.82
CA LEU A 17 -1.65 -9.39 -5.43
C LEU A 17 -2.51 -8.19 -5.06
N ARG A 18 -3.03 -8.22 -3.83
CA ARG A 18 -3.78 -7.11 -3.25
C ARG A 18 -3.05 -6.51 -2.06
N GLY A 19 -3.15 -5.19 -1.94
CA GLY A 19 -2.52 -4.40 -0.90
C GLY A 19 -3.24 -3.08 -0.70
N ALA A 20 -2.62 -2.23 0.09
CA ALA A 20 -3.01 -0.84 0.26
C ALA A 20 -1.88 0.09 -0.19
N ALA A 21 -2.27 1.32 -0.50
CA ALA A 21 -1.40 2.47 -0.64
C ALA A 21 -2.03 3.64 0.10
N PHE A 22 -1.29 4.71 0.29
CA PHE A 22 -1.85 5.98 0.76
C PHE A 22 -1.26 7.15 -0.02
N ALA A 23 -2.08 8.19 -0.21
CA ALA A 23 -1.67 9.36 -0.94
C ALA A 23 -0.66 10.20 -0.14
N VAL A 24 0.40 10.62 -0.81
CA VAL A 24 1.42 11.55 -0.30
C VAL A 24 1.46 12.85 -1.08
N ALA A 25 0.80 12.90 -2.23
CA ALA A 25 0.44 14.10 -2.98
C ALA A 25 -0.86 13.83 -3.75
N PRO A 26 -1.52 14.85 -4.34
CA PRO A 26 -2.80 14.67 -5.04
C PRO A 26 -2.77 13.63 -6.16
N ASP A 27 -1.61 13.37 -6.75
CA ASP A 27 -1.37 12.44 -7.85
C ASP A 27 -0.25 11.41 -7.53
N ARG A 28 0.16 11.29 -6.25
CA ARG A 28 1.19 10.35 -5.80
C ARG A 28 0.74 9.54 -4.59
N ALA A 29 1.02 8.24 -4.62
CA ALA A 29 0.76 7.34 -3.51
C ALA A 29 1.96 6.47 -3.19
N LEU A 30 2.12 6.08 -1.92
CA LEU A 30 3.14 5.15 -1.46
C LEU A 30 2.54 3.79 -1.12
N THR A 31 3.30 2.75 -1.40
CA THR A 31 2.98 1.37 -1.01
C THR A 31 4.26 0.58 -0.72
N TRP A 32 4.09 -0.69 -0.36
CA TRP A 32 5.18 -1.64 -0.22
C TRP A 32 5.71 -2.07 -1.60
N SER A 33 7.03 -2.01 -1.79
CA SER A 33 7.67 -2.36 -3.08
C SER A 33 7.38 -3.81 -3.51
N GLY A 34 7.32 -4.76 -2.57
CA GLY A 34 7.05 -6.16 -2.86
C GLY A 34 5.66 -6.43 -3.43
N LEU A 35 4.72 -5.48 -3.31
CA LEU A 35 3.41 -5.57 -3.93
C LEU A 35 3.48 -5.33 -5.44
N VAL A 36 4.26 -4.35 -5.88
CA VAL A 36 4.25 -3.84 -7.27
C VAL A 36 5.48 -4.22 -8.09
N ALA A 37 6.55 -4.69 -7.45
CA ALA A 37 7.75 -5.14 -8.15
C ALA A 37 7.41 -6.23 -9.19
N GLY A 38 7.85 -6.05 -10.44
CA GLY A 38 7.61 -6.98 -11.54
C GLY A 38 6.13 -7.12 -11.98
N ALA A 39 5.24 -6.23 -11.52
CA ALA A 39 3.86 -6.22 -11.98
C ALA A 39 3.78 -5.76 -13.45
N ALA A 40 3.00 -6.49 -14.25
CA ALA A 40 2.67 -6.10 -15.62
C ALA A 40 1.58 -5.01 -15.64
N ARG A 41 0.74 -4.97 -14.61
CA ARG A 41 -0.30 -3.97 -14.43
C ARG A 41 -0.47 -3.64 -12.96
N VAL A 42 -0.58 -2.35 -12.64
CA VAL A 42 -0.96 -1.86 -11.32
C VAL A 42 -2.20 -1.00 -11.46
N THR A 43 -3.20 -1.26 -10.63
CA THR A 43 -4.40 -0.43 -10.51
C THR A 43 -4.64 -0.05 -9.06
N VAL A 44 -5.23 1.12 -8.86
CA VAL A 44 -5.66 1.57 -7.54
C VAL A 44 -7.14 1.94 -7.55
N ALA A 45 -7.84 1.73 -6.44
CA ALA A 45 -9.20 2.20 -6.25
C ALA A 45 -9.25 3.08 -5.00
N ALA A 46 -9.81 4.29 -5.13
CA ALA A 46 -10.01 5.15 -3.98
C ALA A 46 -11.30 4.76 -3.23
N PRO A 47 -11.39 5.06 -1.93
CA PRO A 47 -12.63 4.88 -1.19
C PRO A 47 -13.76 5.67 -1.87
N GLY A 48 -14.93 5.06 -1.99
CA GLY A 48 -16.12 5.71 -2.53
C GLY A 48 -16.16 5.87 -4.07
N ASP A 49 -15.05 5.71 -4.80
CA ASP A 49 -15.08 5.68 -6.27
C ASP A 49 -15.45 4.31 -6.83
N GLY A 50 -15.08 3.23 -6.11
CA GLY A 50 -15.32 1.84 -6.47
C GLY A 50 -14.74 1.42 -7.81
N LYS A 51 -13.89 2.22 -8.45
CA LYS A 51 -13.43 2.00 -9.83
C LYS A 51 -11.91 1.93 -9.87
N PRO A 52 -11.33 0.82 -10.35
CA PRO A 52 -9.88 0.72 -10.51
C PRO A 52 -9.39 1.69 -11.59
N HIS A 53 -8.39 2.47 -11.22
CA HIS A 53 -7.65 3.40 -12.06
C HIS A 53 -6.23 2.88 -12.31
N PRO A 54 -5.67 2.98 -13.53
CA PRO A 54 -4.28 2.65 -13.78
C PRO A 54 -3.35 3.51 -12.92
N ALA A 55 -2.30 2.87 -12.39
CA ALA A 55 -1.21 3.56 -11.70
C ALA A 55 0.13 3.18 -12.34
N GLU A 56 0.98 4.19 -12.52
CA GLU A 56 2.35 4.02 -12.99
C GLU A 56 3.29 3.89 -11.79
N VAL A 57 4.18 2.91 -11.81
CA VAL A 57 5.23 2.80 -10.79
C VAL A 57 6.40 3.69 -11.20
N VAL A 58 6.54 4.85 -10.57
CA VAL A 58 7.53 5.87 -10.96
C VAL A 58 8.85 5.76 -10.19
N ALA A 59 8.84 5.07 -9.04
CA ALA A 59 10.06 4.74 -8.31
C ALA A 59 9.86 3.48 -7.46
N ILE A 60 10.93 2.69 -7.32
CA ILE A 60 10.98 1.51 -6.44
C ILE A 60 12.32 1.50 -5.72
N ASP A 61 12.29 1.38 -4.40
CA ASP A 61 13.42 1.00 -3.58
C ASP A 61 13.09 -0.32 -2.86
N THR A 62 13.60 -1.43 -3.39
CA THR A 62 13.39 -2.76 -2.81
C THR A 62 14.13 -2.96 -1.50
N ARG A 63 15.20 -2.19 -1.24
CA ARG A 63 15.96 -2.25 0.00
C ARG A 63 15.24 -1.54 1.13
N ALA A 64 14.66 -0.37 0.86
CA ALA A 64 13.80 0.34 1.80
C ALA A 64 12.39 -0.26 1.91
N GLY A 65 11.98 -1.07 0.93
CA GLY A 65 10.66 -1.67 0.87
C GLY A 65 9.58 -0.72 0.34
N LEU A 66 9.93 0.35 -0.38
CA LEU A 66 9.02 1.43 -0.79
C LEU A 66 8.84 1.47 -2.30
N ALA A 67 7.62 1.77 -2.73
CA ALA A 67 7.32 2.14 -4.11
C ALA A 67 6.46 3.40 -4.16
N LEU A 68 6.75 4.25 -5.15
CA LEU A 68 5.99 5.44 -5.47
C LEU A 68 5.13 5.18 -6.71
N LEU A 69 3.84 5.46 -6.58
CA LEU A 69 2.85 5.34 -7.64
C LEU A 69 2.46 6.74 -8.11
N LYS A 70 2.26 6.90 -9.42
CA LYS A 70 1.63 8.06 -10.04
C LYS A 70 0.25 7.67 -10.55
N ILE A 71 -0.75 8.50 -10.27
CA ILE A 71 -2.14 8.29 -10.65
C ILE A 71 -2.66 9.51 -11.42
N GLU A 72 -2.95 9.33 -12.70
CA GLU A 72 -3.27 10.41 -13.65
C GLU A 72 -4.51 11.24 -13.27
N ARG A 73 -5.49 10.64 -12.59
CA ARG A 73 -6.73 11.34 -12.20
C ARG A 73 -6.49 12.49 -11.21
N GLY A 74 -5.43 12.40 -10.41
CA GLY A 74 -5.19 13.31 -9.29
C GLY A 74 -6.34 13.30 -8.26
N GLY A 75 -6.41 14.36 -7.45
CA GLY A 75 -7.53 14.60 -6.52
C GLY A 75 -7.55 13.72 -5.27
N MET A 76 -6.49 12.96 -5.00
CA MET A 76 -6.37 12.19 -3.77
C MET A 76 -6.08 13.10 -2.57
N ALA A 77 -6.59 12.73 -1.40
CA ALA A 77 -6.33 13.44 -0.14
C ALA A 77 -4.96 13.01 0.43
N PRO A 78 -3.92 13.87 0.42
CA PRO A 78 -2.59 13.46 0.87
C PRO A 78 -2.49 13.41 2.40
N MET A 79 -1.67 12.48 2.90
CA MET A 79 -1.37 12.34 4.31
C MET A 79 -0.10 13.09 4.71
N ALA A 80 -0.10 13.62 5.94
CA ALA A 80 1.12 14.07 6.58
C ALA A 80 1.96 12.88 7.05
N ILE A 81 3.29 13.04 6.98
CA ILE A 81 4.24 12.04 7.46
C ILE A 81 4.97 12.59 8.67
N ALA A 82 4.87 11.89 9.79
CA ALA A 82 5.54 12.29 11.02
C ALA A 82 7.06 12.37 10.83
N PRO A 83 7.78 13.25 11.56
CA PRO A 83 9.24 13.38 11.40
C PRO A 83 10.02 12.08 11.65
N ALA A 84 9.53 11.25 12.57
CA ALA A 84 10.08 9.93 12.89
C ALA A 84 8.97 9.04 13.46
N ALA A 85 9.16 7.72 13.35
CA ALA A 85 8.32 6.75 14.05
C ALA A 85 8.51 6.88 15.57
N ARG A 86 7.43 6.63 16.33
CA ARG A 86 7.43 6.67 17.80
C ARG A 86 6.65 5.48 18.35
N PRO A 87 7.12 4.81 19.41
CA PRO A 87 6.34 3.74 20.04
C PRO A 87 5.07 4.31 20.68
N GLY A 88 4.02 3.49 20.77
CA GLY A 88 2.75 3.87 21.40
C GLY A 88 1.54 3.39 20.63
N GLU A 89 0.38 3.86 21.05
CA GLU A 89 -0.90 3.54 20.42
C GLU A 89 -0.96 4.08 18.98
N ILE A 90 -1.49 3.25 18.09
CA ILE A 90 -1.62 3.54 16.66
C ILE A 90 -2.92 3.01 16.10
N CYS A 91 -3.26 3.51 14.91
CA CYS A 91 -4.22 2.87 14.01
C CYS A 91 -3.50 2.44 12.74
N ALA A 92 -3.79 1.25 12.21
CA ALA A 92 -3.36 0.82 10.89
C ALA A 92 -4.54 0.85 9.93
N ALA A 93 -4.42 1.60 8.84
CA ALA A 93 -5.47 1.67 7.82
C ALA A 93 -5.24 0.62 6.72
N THR A 94 -6.23 -0.26 6.49
CA THR A 94 -6.04 -1.44 5.62
C THR A 94 -7.36 -1.97 5.05
N PHE A 95 -7.31 -2.91 4.11
CA PHE A 95 -8.47 -3.63 3.57
C PHE A 95 -8.52 -5.06 4.13
N ALA A 96 -8.81 -5.19 5.42
CA ALA A 96 -8.76 -6.48 6.12
C ALA A 96 -9.85 -7.47 5.67
N ARG A 97 -11.02 -6.94 5.30
CA ARG A 97 -12.16 -7.74 4.80
C ARG A 97 -12.34 -7.56 3.29
N PRO A 98 -12.39 -8.66 2.52
CA PRO A 98 -12.82 -8.59 1.13
C PRO A 98 -14.26 -8.10 1.08
N THR A 99 -14.53 -7.10 0.24
CA THR A 99 -15.88 -6.62 -0.05
C THR A 99 -16.19 -6.85 -1.52
N VAL A 100 -17.45 -7.20 -1.79
CA VAL A 100 -17.99 -7.29 -3.16
C VAL A 100 -18.34 -5.89 -3.69
N PHE A 101 -18.50 -4.92 -2.78
CA PHE A 101 -18.81 -3.52 -3.07
C PHE A 101 -17.54 -2.66 -3.04
N GLN A 102 -17.70 -1.34 -2.93
CA GLN A 102 -16.60 -0.39 -2.90
C GLN A 102 -15.62 -0.72 -1.75
N PRO A 103 -14.30 -0.68 -2.00
CA PRO A 103 -13.31 -0.94 -0.96
C PRO A 103 -13.35 0.20 0.07
N ILE A 104 -13.61 -0.15 1.33
CA ILE A 104 -13.61 0.79 2.45
C ILE A 104 -12.48 0.37 3.39
N PRO A 105 -11.46 1.22 3.61
CA PRO A 105 -10.40 0.91 4.56
C PRO A 105 -10.96 0.78 5.98
N GLU A 106 -10.41 -0.14 6.76
CA GLU A 106 -10.65 -0.30 8.18
C GLU A 106 -9.48 0.29 8.97
N LEU A 107 -9.78 0.89 10.13
CA LEU A 107 -8.78 1.33 11.10
C LEU A 107 -8.62 0.27 12.17
N LEU A 108 -7.49 -0.42 12.18
CA LEU A 108 -7.16 -1.45 13.17
C LEU A 108 -6.34 -0.83 14.29
N ALA A 109 -6.88 -0.81 15.51
CA ALA A 109 -6.17 -0.34 16.68
C ALA A 109 -5.01 -1.27 17.05
N GLY A 110 -3.96 -0.70 17.63
CA GLY A 110 -2.82 -1.45 18.10
C GLY A 110 -1.73 -0.60 18.71
N ASN A 111 -0.54 -1.18 18.81
CA ASN A 111 0.64 -0.53 19.35
C ASN A 111 1.82 -0.68 18.40
N LEU A 112 2.54 0.42 18.16
CA LEU A 112 3.82 0.42 17.49
C LEU A 112 4.93 0.23 18.52
N VAL A 113 5.84 -0.70 18.24
CA VAL A 113 6.94 -1.08 19.12
C VAL A 113 8.25 -0.98 18.35
N ASN A 114 9.29 -0.46 19.00
CA ASN A 114 10.67 -0.57 18.52
C ASN A 114 11.42 -1.56 19.41
N SER A 115 11.98 -2.61 18.81
CA SER A 115 12.87 -3.55 19.49
C SER A 115 14.20 -3.60 18.77
N ALA A 116 15.24 -3.03 19.40
CA ALA A 116 16.59 -2.95 18.85
C ALA A 116 16.66 -2.40 17.42
N GLY A 117 15.92 -1.32 17.15
CA GLY A 117 15.87 -0.68 15.82
C GLY A 117 14.92 -1.32 14.83
N LYS A 118 14.22 -2.41 15.19
CA LYS A 118 13.18 -3.03 14.37
C LYS A 118 11.81 -2.54 14.80
N TRP A 119 11.08 -1.94 13.86
CA TRP A 119 9.73 -1.46 14.08
C TRP A 119 8.71 -2.55 13.75
N THR A 120 7.81 -2.82 14.69
CA THR A 120 6.72 -3.78 14.52
C THR A 120 5.43 -3.25 15.12
N ALA A 121 4.30 -3.51 14.47
CA ALA A 121 2.97 -3.26 15.00
C ALA A 121 2.39 -4.53 15.62
N ARG A 122 1.74 -4.36 16.78
CA ARG A 122 0.85 -5.34 17.40
C ARG A 122 -0.58 -4.84 17.19
N LEU A 123 -1.35 -5.53 16.36
CA LEU A 123 -2.74 -5.19 16.07
C LEU A 123 -3.69 -6.21 16.70
N GLU A 124 -4.90 -5.75 17.06
CA GLU A 124 -5.95 -6.63 17.59
C GLU A 124 -6.43 -7.64 16.53
N THR A 125 -6.42 -7.21 15.26
CA THR A 125 -6.81 -8.02 14.10
C THR A 125 -5.70 -7.97 13.06
N HIS A 126 -5.42 -9.11 12.42
CA HIS A 126 -4.44 -9.16 11.34
C HIS A 126 -4.94 -8.40 10.09
N PRO A 127 -4.12 -7.53 9.47
CA PRO A 127 -4.53 -6.69 8.35
C PRO A 127 -4.73 -7.46 7.04
N ARG A 128 -4.12 -8.64 6.93
CA ARG A 128 -4.11 -9.59 5.79
C ARG A 128 -3.52 -9.08 4.47
N VAL A 129 -3.46 -7.77 4.30
CA VAL A 129 -2.85 -7.10 3.15
C VAL A 129 -1.76 -6.11 3.61
N PRO A 130 -0.65 -5.99 2.87
CA PRO A 130 0.42 -5.05 3.17
C PRO A 130 0.20 -3.68 2.52
N GLY A 131 1.07 -2.71 2.86
CA GLY A 131 1.17 -1.41 2.19
C GLY A 131 0.34 -0.30 2.82
N GLY A 132 -0.50 -0.62 3.81
CA GLY A 132 -1.33 0.35 4.51
C GLY A 132 -0.51 1.22 5.48
N PRO A 133 -0.91 2.49 5.69
CA PRO A 133 -0.23 3.36 6.63
C PRO A 133 -0.53 2.96 8.08
N VAL A 134 0.48 3.10 8.93
CA VAL A 134 0.35 3.13 10.38
C VAL A 134 0.35 4.60 10.79
N VAL A 135 -0.66 5.03 11.53
CA VAL A 135 -0.88 6.44 11.91
C VAL A 135 -1.02 6.64 13.41
N ASP A 136 -0.72 7.85 13.87
CA ASP A 136 -1.13 8.34 15.18
C ASP A 136 -2.57 8.88 15.18
N PHE A 137 -3.05 9.32 16.35
CA PHE A 137 -4.40 9.89 16.51
C PHE A 137 -4.61 11.24 15.82
N ASP A 138 -3.54 11.91 15.39
CA ASP A 138 -3.61 13.12 14.57
C ASP A 138 -3.66 12.78 13.07
N GLY A 139 -3.63 11.49 12.71
CA GLY A 139 -3.63 11.01 11.33
C GLY A 139 -2.28 11.15 10.63
N ASN A 140 -1.19 11.40 11.35
CA ASN A 140 0.15 11.45 10.76
C ASN A 140 0.70 10.04 10.58
N VAL A 141 1.30 9.79 9.42
CA VAL A 141 1.91 8.49 9.11
C VAL A 141 3.19 8.30 9.92
N LEU A 142 3.19 7.27 10.76
CA LEU A 142 4.34 6.75 11.52
C LEU A 142 5.08 5.63 10.79
N GLY A 143 4.45 4.99 9.80
CA GLY A 143 5.08 3.93 9.03
C GLY A 143 4.19 3.29 7.97
N ILE A 144 4.73 2.31 7.25
CA ILE A 144 4.00 1.41 6.33
C ILE A 144 4.02 0.00 6.88
N LEU A 145 2.85 -0.61 7.00
CA LEU A 145 2.71 -1.99 7.45
C LEU A 145 3.08 -2.96 6.32
N ILE A 146 4.04 -3.85 6.54
CA ILE A 146 4.51 -4.84 5.56
C ILE A 146 4.20 -6.26 6.05
N ALA A 147 2.91 -6.53 6.25
CA ALA A 147 2.42 -7.81 6.76
C ALA A 147 2.33 -8.87 5.66
N ALA A 148 3.05 -9.99 5.83
CA ALA A 148 2.76 -11.23 5.13
C ALA A 148 1.56 -11.94 5.78
N ARG A 149 0.85 -12.78 5.02
CA ARG A 149 -0.30 -13.55 5.56
C ARG A 149 0.07 -14.52 6.68
N THR A 150 1.34 -14.91 6.75
CA THR A 150 1.89 -15.83 7.75
C THR A 150 2.42 -15.12 8.99
N ASP A 151 2.51 -13.79 8.99
CA ASP A 151 3.00 -13.06 10.14
C ASP A 151 1.97 -13.10 11.28
N PRO A 152 2.40 -13.20 12.54
CA PRO A 152 1.49 -13.09 13.66
C PRO A 152 1.02 -11.63 13.81
N ALA A 153 -0.26 -11.43 14.10
CA ALA A 153 -0.86 -10.09 14.24
C ALA A 153 -0.18 -9.21 15.30
N ASP A 154 0.57 -9.82 16.23
CA ASP A 154 1.23 -9.14 17.32
C ASP A 154 2.70 -8.76 17.05
N ARG A 155 3.21 -9.07 15.85
CA ARG A 155 4.59 -8.74 15.43
C ARG A 155 4.66 -8.51 13.92
N LEU A 156 3.85 -7.57 13.42
CA LEU A 156 3.82 -7.21 12.01
C LEU A 156 4.94 -6.20 11.70
N PRO A 157 5.80 -6.43 10.70
CA PRO A 157 6.88 -5.49 10.43
C PRO A 157 6.38 -4.16 9.85
N VAL A 158 7.07 -3.07 10.19
CA VAL A 158 6.72 -1.70 9.77
C VAL A 158 7.95 -0.99 9.20
N ILE A 159 7.80 -0.35 8.05
CA ILE A 159 8.78 0.61 7.51
C ILE A 159 8.54 1.95 8.21
N PRO A 160 9.51 2.52 8.93
CA PRO A 160 9.25 3.69 9.78
C PRO A 160 9.26 5.01 9.01
N ALA A 161 8.59 6.03 9.57
CA ALA A 161 8.39 7.34 8.94
C ALA A 161 9.67 8.01 8.44
N GLU A 162 10.78 7.91 9.18
CA GLU A 162 12.06 8.49 8.77
C GLU A 162 12.56 7.93 7.43
N VAL A 163 12.34 6.63 7.17
CA VAL A 163 12.69 5.98 5.89
C VAL A 163 11.75 6.46 4.78
N ILE A 164 10.46 6.59 5.09
CA ILE A 164 9.47 7.12 4.15
C ILE A 164 9.82 8.55 3.73
N ARG A 165 10.17 9.41 4.68
CA ARG A 165 10.56 10.80 4.42
C ARG A 165 11.81 10.89 3.56
N GLN A 166 12.82 10.07 3.84
CA GLN A 166 14.03 10.01 3.03
C GLN A 166 13.72 9.62 1.58
N PHE A 167 12.86 8.63 1.39
CA PHE A 167 12.41 8.20 0.06
C PHE A 167 11.62 9.30 -0.67
N CYS A 168 10.66 9.96 0.00
CA CYS A 168 9.94 11.10 -0.56
C CYS A 168 10.89 12.23 -1.00
N ALA A 169 11.86 12.58 -0.16
CA ALA A 169 12.84 13.62 -0.47
C ALA A 169 13.70 13.25 -1.69
N ALA A 170 14.17 12.00 -1.77
CA ALA A 170 14.96 11.51 -2.91
C ALA A 170 14.20 11.55 -4.23
N HIS A 171 12.87 11.44 -4.18
CA HIS A 171 11.97 11.47 -5.34
C HIS A 171 11.19 12.78 -5.50
N GLN A 172 11.63 13.85 -4.80
CA GLN A 172 11.05 15.20 -4.91
C GLN A 172 9.55 15.26 -4.62
N VAL A 173 9.05 14.36 -3.78
CA VAL A 173 7.68 14.38 -3.27
C VAL A 173 7.68 15.13 -1.95
N GLN A 174 6.82 16.15 -1.83
CA GLN A 174 6.62 16.89 -0.59
C GLN A 174 5.30 16.46 0.05
N PRO A 175 5.34 15.64 1.12
CA PRO A 175 4.15 15.34 1.89
C PRO A 175 3.54 16.61 2.47
N THR A 176 2.23 16.60 2.66
CA THR A 176 1.52 17.73 3.25
C THR A 176 1.89 17.91 4.72
N ALA A 177 1.75 19.14 5.22
CA ALA A 177 1.98 19.44 6.63
C ALA A 177 0.89 18.87 7.56
N ARG A 178 -0.30 18.59 7.00
CA ARG A 178 -1.44 17.96 7.69
C ARG A 178 -2.12 16.98 6.73
N THR A 179 -2.66 15.90 7.28
CA THR A 179 -3.50 14.97 6.54
C THR A 179 -4.76 15.69 6.06
N ALA A 180 -5.08 15.57 4.77
CA ALA A 180 -6.07 16.40 4.09
C ALA A 180 -7.53 16.01 4.34
N GLY A 181 -7.79 15.02 5.20
CA GLY A 181 -9.11 14.52 5.54
C GLY A 181 -9.04 13.38 6.55
N ASP A 182 -10.09 12.56 6.60
CA ASP A 182 -10.07 11.34 7.39
C ASP A 182 -9.03 10.36 6.81
N VAL A 183 -8.39 9.58 7.69
CA VAL A 183 -7.34 8.63 7.29
C VAL A 183 -7.86 7.65 6.23
N GLN A 184 -9.12 7.23 6.34
CA GLN A 184 -9.73 6.29 5.40
C GLN A 184 -9.79 6.89 3.99
N ASP A 185 -10.10 8.17 3.82
CA ASP A 185 -10.19 8.84 2.51
C ASP A 185 -8.83 8.96 1.79
N CYS A 186 -7.74 8.81 2.54
CA CYS A 186 -6.38 8.94 2.04
C CYS A 186 -5.80 7.59 1.55
N VAL A 187 -6.49 6.48 1.79
CA VAL A 187 -5.98 5.11 1.59
C VAL A 187 -6.64 4.45 0.39
N LEU A 188 -5.83 3.87 -0.48
CA LEU A 188 -6.24 3.29 -1.76
C LEU A 188 -6.05 1.77 -1.72
N GLU A 189 -7.00 1.01 -2.26
CA GLU A 189 -6.78 -0.41 -2.54
C GLU A 189 -5.87 -0.51 -3.75
N VAL A 190 -4.88 -1.40 -3.70
CA VAL A 190 -3.94 -1.65 -4.79
C VAL A 190 -4.10 -3.08 -5.27
N GLU A 191 -4.27 -3.25 -6.57
CA GLU A 191 -4.16 -4.54 -7.25
C GLU A 191 -2.94 -4.52 -8.19
N ALA A 192 -2.07 -5.51 -8.05
CA ALA A 192 -0.89 -5.69 -8.89
C ALA A 192 -0.94 -7.07 -9.56
N THR A 193 -1.04 -7.09 -10.89
CA THR A 193 -1.10 -8.32 -11.67
C THR A 193 0.27 -8.61 -12.28
N ARG A 194 0.76 -9.82 -12.03
CA ARG A 194 2.00 -10.36 -12.60
C ARG A 194 1.66 -11.46 -13.61
N THR A 195 2.44 -11.54 -14.67
CA THR A 195 2.45 -12.70 -15.55
C THR A 195 3.43 -13.71 -14.98
N THR A 196 2.98 -14.94 -14.71
CA THR A 196 3.89 -16.04 -14.39
C THR A 196 4.44 -16.59 -15.70
N ALA A 197 5.75 -16.81 -15.78
CA ALA A 197 6.31 -17.61 -16.86
C ALA A 197 5.60 -18.97 -16.87
N ALA A 198 5.23 -19.45 -18.06
CA ALA A 198 4.90 -20.86 -18.20
C ALA A 198 6.22 -21.62 -18.04
N ASP A 199 6.32 -22.44 -16.99
CA ASP A 199 7.43 -23.38 -16.80
C ASP A 199 7.56 -24.34 -18.00
#